data_AF-A0A3A1N7Q1-F1
#
_entry.id   AF-A0A3A1N7Q1-F1
#
_cell.length_a   1.000
_cell.length_b   1.000
_cell.length_c   1.000
_cell.angle_alpha   90.00
_cell.angle_beta   90.00
_cell.angle_gamma   90.00
#
_symmetry.space_group_name_H-M   'P 1'
#
loop_
_entity.id
_entity.type
_entity.pdbx_description
1 polymer ?
#
loop_
_entity_poly.entity_id
_entity_poly.type
_entity_poly.pdbx_seq_one_letter_code
_entity_poly.pdbx_strand_id
1 'polypeptide(L)'
;MQHGNKSKKMKKIFSVFYLLVLILGCKEEKDFELESLTEKPPVVISENGPEIFQYWEFERSRYLFSEDLGEISYLRAYKDSIADELGPSVLKDILDNQRIQSSLGIVEGNPDGLSNFELIHKNQIGEVRDLNYLEAELLNYQASRFPLFSQPTEFHGFVLINVDRDLVRVYFGANDQPWPPKPKPIIAHVEEALEKGWKLMYHLHNHYEEPSNGYIGAMAPSLADVHYFKVLVKRFGLQKALITNGFTTLVLPAAEFDKLNSH
;
A
#
# COMPACT_ATOMS: atom_id res chain seq x y z
N MET A 1 49.86 67.54 28.14
CA MET A 1 50.69 66.72 27.22
C MET A 1 51.02 65.43 27.95
N GLN A 2 50.88 64.20 27.47
CA GLN A 2 50.37 63.64 26.22
C GLN A 2 49.99 62.17 26.54
N HIS A 3 48.86 61.74 26.01
CA HIS A 3 48.39 60.38 25.67
C HIS A 3 49.02 59.12 26.31
N GLY A 4 48.29 58.54 27.27
CA GLY A 4 48.38 57.13 27.68
C GLY A 4 47.42 56.23 26.88
N ASN A 5 48.01 55.24 26.25
CA ASN A 5 47.48 54.29 25.26
C ASN A 5 46.37 53.38 25.82
N LYS A 6 45.14 53.45 25.28
CA LYS A 6 44.04 52.51 25.63
C LYS A 6 44.17 51.21 24.83
N SER A 7 44.44 50.15 25.59
CA SER A 7 44.50 48.74 25.18
C SER A 7 43.30 48.30 24.33
N LYS A 8 43.59 47.91 23.08
CA LYS A 8 42.79 46.98 22.28
C LYS A 8 43.03 45.56 22.79
N LYS A 9 42.03 44.89 23.36
CA LYS A 9 41.92 43.40 23.36
C LYS A 9 40.58 42.96 23.94
N MET A 10 39.54 42.96 23.11
CA MET A 10 38.33 42.16 23.40
C MET A 10 37.61 41.84 22.08
N LYS A 11 38.24 41.01 21.26
CA LYS A 11 37.62 40.31 20.12
C LYS A 11 38.27 38.94 20.02
N LYS A 12 37.83 37.97 20.82
CA LYS A 12 38.09 36.52 20.65
C LYS A 12 37.35 35.63 21.66
N ILE A 13 36.08 35.95 21.99
CA ILE A 13 35.21 35.04 22.77
C ILE A 13 33.83 34.90 22.09
N PHE A 14 33.82 34.78 20.76
CA PHE A 14 32.58 34.52 20.01
C PHE A 14 32.74 33.45 18.92
N SER A 15 33.81 32.63 18.99
CA SER A 15 34.08 31.60 17.99
C SER A 15 34.12 30.16 18.53
N VAL A 16 33.94 29.97 19.84
CA VAL A 16 33.95 28.61 20.44
C VAL A 16 32.54 28.07 20.68
N PHE A 17 31.52 28.93 20.76
CA PHE A 17 30.14 28.48 20.98
C PHE A 17 29.44 27.94 19.72
N TYR A 18 29.94 28.27 18.53
CA TYR A 18 29.38 27.74 17.27
C TYR A 18 29.85 26.31 16.94
N LEU A 19 30.91 25.81 17.58
CA LEU A 19 31.42 24.46 17.32
C LEU A 19 30.77 23.41 18.24
N LEU A 20 30.19 23.81 19.39
CA LEU A 20 29.52 22.88 20.31
C LEU A 20 28.05 22.57 19.92
N VAL A 21 27.43 23.38 19.05
CA VAL A 21 26.05 23.16 18.58
C VAL A 21 25.98 22.15 17.43
N LEU A 22 27.11 21.83 16.77
CA LEU A 22 27.16 20.86 15.67
C LEU A 22 27.36 19.40 16.13
N ILE A 23 27.64 19.14 17.41
CA ILE A 23 27.95 17.78 17.92
C ILE A 23 26.74 17.13 18.63
N LEU A 24 25.61 17.85 18.80
CA LEU A 24 24.44 17.35 19.53
C LEU A 24 23.27 16.88 18.64
N GLY A 25 23.45 16.76 17.33
CA GLY A 25 22.32 16.58 16.40
C GLY A 25 22.25 15.29 15.59
N CYS A 26 23.36 14.56 15.40
CA CYS A 26 23.31 13.29 14.68
C CYS A 26 22.93 12.17 15.66
N LYS A 27 21.64 12.11 16.03
CA LYS A 27 21.07 10.79 16.34
C LYS A 27 21.31 9.98 15.09
N GLU A 28 22.15 8.94 15.17
CA GLU A 28 22.13 7.85 14.20
C GLU A 28 20.65 7.53 13.96
N GLU A 29 20.16 7.77 12.74
CA GLU A 29 18.99 7.04 12.27
C GLU A 29 19.42 5.59 12.42
N LYS A 30 18.91 4.92 13.47
CA LYS A 30 19.06 3.48 13.57
C LYS A 30 18.60 2.94 12.22
N ASP A 31 19.47 2.18 11.55
CA ASP A 31 19.09 1.40 10.39
C ASP A 31 17.87 0.60 10.81
N PHE A 32 16.70 1.05 10.35
CA PHE A 32 15.44 0.44 10.69
C PHE A 32 15.33 -0.78 9.79
N GLU A 33 15.69 -1.94 10.31
CA GLU A 33 15.38 -3.21 9.66
C GLU A 33 13.85 -3.36 9.66
N LEU A 34 13.26 -3.26 8.47
CA LEU A 34 11.86 -3.56 8.28
C LEU A 34 11.67 -5.06 8.51
N GLU A 35 10.91 -5.43 9.54
CA GLU A 35 10.53 -6.83 9.75
C GLU A 35 9.65 -7.31 8.58
N SER A 36 10.02 -8.43 7.96
CA SER A 36 9.16 -9.07 6.96
C SER A 36 7.94 -9.70 7.62
N LEU A 37 6.78 -9.61 6.96
CA LEU A 37 5.55 -10.29 7.40
C LEU A 37 5.65 -11.81 7.32
N THR A 38 6.58 -12.32 6.51
CA THR A 38 6.85 -13.77 6.43
C THR A 38 7.64 -14.29 7.63
N GLU A 39 8.36 -13.41 8.33
CA GLU A 39 9.18 -13.75 9.50
C GLU A 39 8.51 -13.37 10.81
N LYS A 40 7.73 -12.28 10.81
CA LYS A 40 6.99 -11.82 11.99
C LYS A 40 5.74 -12.67 12.23
N PRO A 41 5.62 -13.36 13.38
CA PRO A 41 4.43 -14.15 13.67
C PRO A 41 3.19 -13.23 13.80
N PRO A 42 2.08 -13.55 13.11
CA PRO A 42 0.84 -12.81 13.22
C PRO A 42 0.09 -13.18 14.51
N VAL A 43 -0.87 -12.33 14.90
CA VAL A 43 -1.95 -12.73 15.80
C VAL A 43 -3.07 -13.34 14.97
N VAL A 44 -3.29 -14.64 15.13
CA VAL A 44 -4.35 -15.38 14.43
C VAL A 44 -5.71 -15.08 15.07
N ILE A 45 -6.67 -14.63 14.26
CA ILE A 45 -8.07 -14.42 14.67
C ILE A 45 -8.84 -15.73 14.49
N SER A 46 -8.70 -16.35 13.32
CA SER A 46 -9.31 -17.64 13.00
C SER A 46 -8.62 -18.29 11.81
N GLU A 47 -8.61 -19.62 11.80
CA GLU A 47 -8.02 -20.44 10.73
C GLU A 47 -8.91 -21.66 10.50
N ASN A 48 -9.24 -21.93 9.23
CA ASN A 48 -10.04 -23.08 8.82
C ASN A 48 -9.55 -23.61 7.47
N GLY A 49 -8.62 -24.57 7.52
CA GLY A 49 -7.97 -25.08 6.31
C GLY A 49 -7.16 -23.97 5.63
N PRO A 50 -7.35 -23.69 4.32
CA PRO A 50 -6.60 -22.66 3.61
C PRO A 50 -7.05 -21.23 3.96
N GLU A 51 -8.24 -21.06 4.54
CA GLU A 51 -8.78 -19.77 4.93
C GLU A 51 -8.19 -19.30 6.26
N ILE A 52 -7.54 -18.14 6.24
CA ILE A 52 -6.95 -17.50 7.42
C ILE A 52 -7.48 -16.08 7.60
N PHE A 53 -7.59 -15.67 8.86
CA PHE A 53 -7.80 -14.29 9.27
C PHE A 53 -6.86 -13.99 10.42
N GLN A 54 -6.07 -12.93 10.28
CA GLN A 54 -5.02 -12.61 11.24
C GLN A 54 -4.68 -11.11 11.20
N TYR A 55 -3.81 -10.66 12.09
CA TYR A 55 -3.25 -9.32 12.01
C TYR A 55 -1.83 -9.23 12.52
N TRP A 56 -1.16 -8.16 12.12
CA TRP A 56 0.09 -7.71 12.71
C TRP A 56 -0.05 -6.29 13.24
N GLU A 57 0.81 -5.95 14.20
CA GLU A 57 0.92 -4.60 14.76
C GLU A 57 2.39 -4.18 14.74
N PHE A 58 2.63 -2.92 14.38
CA PHE A 58 3.95 -2.33 14.21
C PHE A 58 3.97 -0.93 14.81
N GLU A 59 5.16 -0.49 15.24
CA GLU A 59 5.44 0.93 15.35
C GLU A 59 5.29 1.58 13.97
N ARG A 60 4.66 2.75 13.93
CA ARG A 60 4.49 3.48 12.70
C ARG A 60 5.84 3.99 12.24
N SER A 61 6.23 3.54 11.05
CA SER A 61 7.47 3.93 10.43
C SER A 61 7.23 4.47 9.03
N ARG A 62 8.02 5.47 8.60
CA ARG A 62 7.97 6.00 7.22
C ARG A 62 8.25 4.89 6.20
N TYR A 63 9.06 3.92 6.59
CA TYR A 63 9.50 2.82 5.76
C TYR A 63 8.36 1.88 5.34
N LEU A 64 7.33 1.69 6.18
CA LEU A 64 6.13 0.92 5.82
C LEU A 64 5.43 1.47 4.58
N PHE A 65 5.58 2.77 4.32
CA PHE A 65 4.93 3.48 3.22
C PHE A 65 5.93 3.95 2.16
N SER A 66 7.17 3.47 2.21
CA SER A 66 8.23 3.78 1.24
C SER A 66 8.06 2.97 -0.04
N GLU A 67 8.45 3.53 -1.17
CA GLU A 67 8.60 2.81 -2.46
C GLU A 67 9.93 2.04 -2.53
N ASP A 68 10.84 2.27 -1.58
CA ASP A 68 12.01 1.41 -1.39
C ASP A 68 11.59 0.09 -0.75
N LEU A 69 11.49 -0.94 -1.57
CA LEU A 69 10.97 -2.24 -1.18
C LEU A 69 12.01 -3.14 -0.51
N GLY A 70 13.30 -2.87 -0.71
CA GLY A 70 14.35 -3.84 -0.35
C GLY A 70 14.18 -5.20 -1.06
N GLU A 71 14.56 -6.28 -0.37
CA GLU A 71 14.41 -7.65 -0.88
C GLU A 71 13.08 -8.28 -0.43
N ILE A 72 12.18 -8.52 -1.39
CA ILE A 72 10.88 -9.15 -1.16
C ILE A 72 10.81 -10.43 -2.01
N SER A 73 11.29 -11.54 -1.45
CA SER A 73 11.69 -12.74 -2.19
C SER A 73 10.55 -13.44 -2.94
N TYR A 74 9.39 -13.68 -2.32
CA TYR A 74 8.27 -14.37 -2.98
C TYR A 74 7.58 -13.48 -4.01
N LEU A 75 7.48 -12.17 -3.75
CA LEU A 75 6.97 -11.22 -4.74
C LEU A 75 7.92 -11.13 -5.95
N ARG A 76 9.23 -11.15 -5.72
CA ARG A 76 10.24 -11.19 -6.80
C ARG A 76 10.07 -12.45 -7.65
N ALA A 77 9.98 -13.63 -7.01
CA ALA A 77 9.78 -14.90 -7.73
C ALA A 77 8.50 -14.90 -8.58
N TYR A 78 7.41 -14.29 -8.09
CA TYR A 78 6.18 -14.09 -8.87
C TYR A 78 6.41 -13.19 -10.10
N LYS A 79 7.05 -12.03 -9.92
CA LYS A 79 7.37 -11.10 -11.01
C LYS A 79 8.28 -11.73 -12.06
N ASP A 80 9.30 -12.45 -11.62
CA ASP A 80 10.24 -13.16 -12.49
C ASP A 80 9.52 -14.23 -13.31
N SER A 81 8.61 -15.01 -12.69
CA SER A 81 7.81 -16.02 -13.40
C SER A 81 6.95 -15.42 -14.52
N ILE A 82 6.32 -14.26 -14.27
CA ILE A 82 5.56 -13.54 -15.30
C ILE A 82 6.49 -13.00 -16.39
N ALA A 83 7.65 -12.46 -16.03
CA ALA A 83 8.61 -11.93 -16.99
C ALA A 83 9.18 -13.02 -17.90
N ASP A 84 9.44 -14.21 -17.36
CA ASP A 84 9.92 -15.38 -18.09
C ASP A 84 8.86 -15.89 -19.09
N GLU A 85 7.59 -15.89 -18.68
CA GLU A 85 6.47 -16.38 -19.50
C GLU A 85 6.07 -15.39 -20.62
N LEU A 86 5.94 -14.10 -20.31
CA LEU A 86 5.51 -13.09 -21.28
C LEU A 86 6.66 -12.55 -22.13
N GLY A 87 7.88 -12.61 -21.61
CA GLY A 87 9.03 -11.90 -22.15
C GLY A 87 9.07 -10.42 -21.71
N PRO A 88 10.27 -9.85 -21.49
CA PRO A 88 10.41 -8.50 -20.93
C PRO A 88 9.73 -7.37 -21.72
N SER A 89 9.67 -7.47 -23.05
CA SER A 89 9.05 -6.44 -23.89
C SER A 89 7.54 -6.41 -23.72
N VAL A 90 6.89 -7.57 -23.78
CA VAL A 90 5.43 -7.68 -23.65
C VAL A 90 5.00 -7.28 -22.25
N LEU A 91 5.72 -7.74 -21.23
CA LEU A 91 5.47 -7.34 -19.85
C LEU A 91 5.55 -5.81 -19.69
N LYS A 92 6.61 -5.19 -20.23
CA LYS A 92 6.78 -3.74 -20.17
C LYS A 92 5.61 -3.02 -20.86
N ASP A 93 5.20 -3.46 -22.05
CA ASP A 93 4.09 -2.84 -22.77
C ASP A 93 2.76 -2.95 -21.99
N ILE A 94 2.48 -4.08 -21.34
CA ILE A 94 1.29 -4.23 -20.49
C ILE A 94 1.35 -3.27 -19.30
N LEU A 95 2.49 -3.23 -18.59
CA LEU A 95 2.65 -2.39 -17.40
C LEU A 95 2.58 -0.89 -17.76
N ASP A 96 3.19 -0.48 -18.86
CA ASP A 96 3.11 0.89 -19.35
C ASP A 96 1.65 1.25 -19.69
N ASN A 97 0.93 0.37 -20.40
CA ASN A 97 -0.49 0.61 -20.72
C ASN A 97 -1.38 0.73 -19.49
N GLN A 98 -1.13 -0.05 -18.43
CA GLN A 98 -1.86 0.05 -17.17
C GLN A 98 -1.52 1.32 -16.37
N ARG A 99 -0.30 1.87 -16.55
CA ARG A 99 0.12 3.14 -15.92
C ARG A 99 -0.35 4.37 -16.68
N ILE A 100 -0.65 4.24 -17.97
CA ILE A 100 -1.10 5.36 -18.79
C ILE A 100 -2.48 5.83 -18.31
N GLN A 101 -2.45 6.91 -17.54
CA GLN A 101 -3.61 7.73 -17.21
C GLN A 101 -3.59 9.00 -18.08
N SER A 102 -3.41 8.85 -19.39
CA SER A 102 -3.45 9.98 -20.33
C SER A 102 -4.35 9.63 -21.49
N SER A 103 -5.60 10.11 -21.41
CA SER A 103 -6.62 10.15 -22.46
C SER A 103 -6.37 9.24 -23.67
N LEU A 104 -6.64 7.94 -23.51
CA LEU A 104 -6.99 7.12 -24.67
C LEU A 104 -8.18 7.81 -25.37
N GLY A 105 -8.05 7.97 -26.69
CA GLY A 105 -9.01 8.69 -27.53
C GLY A 105 -10.44 8.32 -27.20
N ILE A 106 -11.34 9.29 -27.36
CA ILE A 106 -12.79 9.15 -27.15
C ILE A 106 -13.24 7.81 -27.72
N VAL A 107 -13.49 6.83 -26.85
CA VAL A 107 -14.30 5.66 -27.21
C VAL A 107 -15.71 6.23 -27.34
N GLU A 108 -16.08 6.63 -28.55
CA GLU A 108 -17.46 6.96 -28.86
C GLU A 108 -18.29 5.70 -28.64
N GLY A 109 -19.30 5.82 -27.77
CA GLY A 109 -20.36 4.82 -27.65
C GLY A 109 -20.25 3.92 -26.43
N ASN A 110 -20.65 4.45 -25.28
CA ASN A 110 -21.51 3.66 -24.40
C ASN A 110 -22.65 4.56 -23.89
N PRO A 111 -23.92 4.31 -24.25
CA PRO A 111 -25.05 5.12 -23.76
C PRO A 111 -25.21 5.09 -22.23
N ASP A 112 -24.53 4.17 -21.54
CA ASP A 112 -24.59 3.95 -20.08
C ASP A 112 -23.45 4.60 -19.27
N GLY A 113 -22.60 5.43 -19.89
CA GLY A 113 -21.48 6.11 -19.22
C GLY A 113 -20.13 5.37 -19.33
N LEU A 114 -19.07 5.98 -18.80
CA LEU A 114 -17.71 5.41 -18.82
C LEU A 114 -17.61 4.25 -17.83
N SER A 115 -16.97 3.16 -18.24
CA SER A 115 -16.61 2.05 -17.34
C SER A 115 -15.60 2.49 -16.28
N ASN A 116 -15.52 1.77 -15.15
CA ASN A 116 -14.53 2.06 -14.10
C ASN A 116 -13.09 2.07 -14.65
N PHE A 117 -12.80 1.16 -15.58
CA PHE A 117 -11.52 1.09 -16.28
C PHE A 117 -11.22 2.39 -17.05
N GLU A 118 -12.19 2.89 -17.83
CA GLU A 118 -12.02 4.12 -18.59
C GLU A 118 -11.87 5.35 -17.69
N LEU A 119 -12.60 5.44 -16.57
CA LEU A 119 -12.46 6.53 -15.62
C LEU A 119 -11.03 6.64 -15.08
N ILE A 120 -10.43 5.50 -14.76
CA ILE A 120 -9.05 5.42 -14.24
C ILE A 120 -8.02 5.79 -15.32
N HIS A 121 -8.10 5.18 -16.51
CA HIS A 121 -7.12 5.42 -17.59
C HIS A 121 -7.27 6.79 -18.27
N LYS A 122 -8.41 7.47 -18.06
CA LYS A 122 -8.60 8.88 -18.43
C LYS A 122 -8.19 9.86 -17.32
N ASN A 123 -7.58 9.39 -16.22
CA ASN A 123 -7.19 10.19 -15.07
C ASN A 123 -8.33 11.00 -14.44
N GLN A 124 -9.56 10.45 -14.47
CA GLN A 124 -10.73 11.12 -13.89
C GLN A 124 -10.93 10.76 -12.42
N ILE A 125 -10.44 9.58 -12.02
CA ILE A 125 -10.47 9.05 -10.66
C ILE A 125 -9.21 8.25 -10.38
N GLY A 126 -8.82 8.24 -9.12
CA GLY A 126 -7.71 7.47 -8.59
C GLY A 126 -6.35 7.81 -9.19
N GLU A 127 -5.32 7.23 -8.59
CA GLU A 127 -3.93 7.38 -9.00
C GLU A 127 -3.30 6.00 -9.11
N VAL A 128 -2.68 5.69 -10.25
CA VAL A 128 -1.86 4.48 -10.40
C VAL A 128 -0.42 4.83 -10.07
N ARG A 129 0.14 4.16 -9.07
CA ARG A 129 1.53 4.33 -8.63
C ARG A 129 2.22 3.00 -8.38
N ASP A 130 3.52 3.05 -8.10
CA ASP A 130 4.27 1.90 -7.61
C ASP A 130 3.76 1.45 -6.22
N LEU A 131 4.03 0.18 -5.89
CA LEU A 131 3.73 -0.35 -4.56
C LEU A 131 4.61 0.32 -3.52
N ASN A 132 4.07 0.47 -2.31
CA ASN A 132 4.93 0.67 -1.15
C ASN A 132 5.30 -0.65 -0.48
N TYR A 133 6.23 -0.59 0.47
CA TYR A 133 6.73 -1.73 1.22
C TYR A 133 5.62 -2.57 1.86
N LEU A 134 4.66 -1.93 2.56
CA LEU A 134 3.58 -2.68 3.22
C LEU A 134 2.65 -3.39 2.22
N GLU A 135 2.31 -2.75 1.10
CA GLU A 135 1.54 -3.38 0.01
C GLU A 135 2.30 -4.59 -0.55
N ALA A 136 3.59 -4.41 -0.82
CA ALA A 136 4.45 -5.46 -1.36
C ALA A 136 4.64 -6.63 -0.38
N GLU A 137 4.76 -6.36 0.91
CA GLU A 137 4.88 -7.39 1.94
C GLU A 137 3.60 -8.20 2.15
N LEU A 138 2.42 -7.59 2.03
CA LEU A 138 1.16 -8.34 2.09
C LEU A 138 1.02 -9.30 0.91
N LEU A 139 1.44 -8.87 -0.28
CA LEU A 139 1.54 -9.72 -1.46
C LEU A 139 2.61 -10.80 -1.29
N ASN A 140 3.78 -10.45 -0.75
CA ASN A 140 4.86 -11.38 -0.45
C ASN A 140 4.39 -12.49 0.49
N TYR A 141 3.68 -12.11 1.55
CA TYR A 141 3.09 -13.06 2.48
C TYR A 141 2.09 -13.99 1.77
N GLN A 142 1.19 -13.46 0.95
CA GLN A 142 0.27 -14.31 0.18
C GLN A 142 1.03 -15.23 -0.79
N ALA A 143 2.05 -14.72 -1.49
CA ALA A 143 2.89 -15.47 -2.40
C ALA A 143 3.71 -16.58 -1.72
N SER A 144 4.06 -16.40 -0.45
CA SER A 144 4.71 -17.42 0.38
C SER A 144 3.78 -18.58 0.73
N ARG A 145 2.46 -18.32 0.81
CA ARG A 145 1.44 -19.32 1.10
C ARG A 145 1.00 -20.05 -0.17
N PHE A 146 0.78 -19.30 -1.24
CA PHE A 146 0.34 -19.81 -2.53
C PHE A 146 1.17 -19.15 -3.64
N PRO A 147 1.88 -19.93 -4.47
CA PRO A 147 2.68 -19.38 -5.57
C PRO A 147 1.75 -18.77 -6.62
N LEU A 148 1.61 -17.44 -6.57
CA LEU A 148 0.60 -16.65 -7.30
C LEU A 148 0.59 -16.87 -8.81
N PHE A 149 1.74 -17.17 -9.40
CA PHE A 149 1.85 -17.45 -10.83
C PHE A 149 1.09 -18.73 -11.22
N SER A 150 1.21 -19.79 -10.43
CA SER A 150 0.55 -21.09 -10.68
C SER A 150 -0.78 -21.26 -9.95
N GLN A 151 -1.01 -20.47 -8.91
CA GLN A 151 -2.21 -20.52 -8.08
C GLN A 151 -2.62 -19.08 -7.72
N PRO A 152 -3.28 -18.35 -8.63
CA PRO A 152 -3.74 -17.00 -8.39
C PRO A 152 -4.80 -17.00 -7.29
N THR A 153 -4.59 -16.15 -6.27
CA THR A 153 -5.44 -16.10 -5.07
C THR A 153 -5.60 -14.66 -4.61
N GLU A 154 -6.71 -14.32 -3.96
CA GLU A 154 -6.96 -12.94 -3.51
C GLU A 154 -7.03 -12.81 -1.99
N PHE A 155 -6.69 -11.62 -1.49
CA PHE A 155 -6.72 -11.28 -0.08
C PHE A 155 -7.42 -9.94 0.18
N HIS A 156 -7.85 -9.75 1.43
CA HIS A 156 -8.22 -8.46 1.99
C HIS A 156 -7.21 -8.01 3.03
N GLY A 157 -6.79 -6.74 2.95
CA GLY A 157 -5.98 -6.03 3.92
C GLY A 157 -6.75 -4.85 4.49
N PHE A 158 -6.87 -4.74 5.82
CA PHE A 158 -7.40 -3.54 6.48
C PHE A 158 -6.29 -2.90 7.28
N VAL A 159 -5.85 -1.70 6.86
CA VAL A 159 -4.77 -0.97 7.50
C VAL A 159 -5.34 0.12 8.38
N LEU A 160 -5.14 -0.04 9.69
CA LEU A 160 -5.56 0.91 10.71
C LEU A 160 -4.34 1.61 11.29
N ILE A 161 -4.54 2.87 11.67
CA ILE A 161 -3.54 3.68 12.37
C ILE A 161 -4.06 4.13 13.73
N ASN A 162 -3.19 4.13 14.74
CA ASN A 162 -3.43 4.78 16.02
C ASN A 162 -2.39 5.89 16.19
N VAL A 163 -2.81 7.14 16.01
CA VAL A 163 -1.89 8.29 16.04
C VAL A 163 -1.37 8.55 17.46
N ASP A 164 -2.19 8.31 18.48
CA ASP A 164 -1.81 8.58 19.87
C ASP A 164 -0.77 7.59 20.40
N ARG A 165 -0.76 6.37 19.86
CA ARG A 165 0.20 5.31 20.19
C ARG A 165 1.32 5.15 19.18
N ASP A 166 1.25 5.88 18.07
CA ASP A 166 2.12 5.75 16.91
C ASP A 166 2.24 4.31 16.38
N LEU A 167 1.08 3.66 16.19
CA LEU A 167 1.00 2.27 15.76
C LEU A 167 0.25 2.11 14.43
N VAL A 168 0.64 1.08 13.67
CA VAL A 168 -0.06 0.57 12.50
C VAL A 168 -0.51 -0.85 12.80
N ARG A 169 -1.76 -1.17 12.48
CA ARG A 169 -2.30 -2.54 12.56
C ARG A 169 -2.83 -2.94 11.20
N VAL A 170 -2.47 -4.14 10.77
CA VAL A 170 -2.81 -4.67 9.45
C VAL A 170 -3.56 -5.97 9.64
N TYR A 171 -4.86 -5.96 9.41
CA TYR A 171 -5.65 -7.19 9.35
C TYR A 171 -5.54 -7.78 7.95
N PHE A 172 -5.41 -9.09 7.87
CA PHE A 172 -5.24 -9.83 6.63
C PHE A 172 -6.16 -11.05 6.61
N GLY A 173 -6.90 -11.20 5.51
CA GLY A 173 -7.78 -12.34 5.28
C GLY A 173 -7.60 -12.89 3.89
N ALA A 174 -7.30 -14.17 3.76
CA ALA A 174 -7.03 -14.81 2.46
C ALA A 174 -7.34 -16.31 2.51
N ASN A 175 -7.51 -16.91 1.34
CA ASN A 175 -7.70 -18.35 1.16
C ASN A 175 -6.90 -18.83 -0.07
N ASP A 176 -7.19 -20.04 -0.53
CA ASP A 176 -6.61 -20.67 -1.73
C ASP A 176 -7.47 -20.50 -2.99
N GLN A 177 -8.44 -19.58 -2.97
CA GLN A 177 -9.40 -19.31 -4.05
C GLN A 177 -9.05 -17.99 -4.77
N PRO A 178 -9.50 -17.81 -6.02
CA PRO A 178 -9.25 -16.59 -6.79
C PRO A 178 -10.18 -15.42 -6.38
N TRP A 179 -10.80 -15.50 -5.21
CA TRP A 179 -11.57 -14.43 -4.59
C TRP A 179 -11.30 -14.42 -3.09
N PRO A 180 -11.24 -13.24 -2.45
CA PRO A 180 -10.91 -13.16 -1.05
C PRO A 180 -12.05 -13.74 -0.21
N PRO A 181 -11.75 -14.31 0.98
CA PRO A 181 -12.77 -14.83 1.86
C PRO A 181 -13.60 -13.68 2.43
N LYS A 182 -14.86 -13.97 2.81
CA LYS A 182 -15.73 -12.96 3.44
C LYS A 182 -15.08 -12.48 4.74
N PRO A 183 -14.82 -11.17 4.93
CA PRO A 183 -13.98 -10.69 6.04
C PRO A 183 -14.71 -10.63 7.39
N LYS A 184 -15.76 -11.44 7.62
CA LYS A 184 -16.57 -11.39 8.85
C LYS A 184 -15.72 -11.49 10.13
N PRO A 185 -14.72 -12.39 10.23
CA PRO A 185 -13.89 -12.45 11.44
C PRO A 185 -13.09 -11.16 11.67
N ILE A 186 -12.54 -10.56 10.61
CA ILE A 186 -11.79 -9.30 10.70
C ILE A 186 -12.70 -8.13 11.12
N ILE A 187 -13.92 -8.06 10.58
CA ILE A 187 -14.83 -6.93 10.79
C ILE A 187 -15.09 -6.67 12.28
N ALA A 188 -15.32 -7.72 13.08
CA ALA A 188 -15.54 -7.56 14.52
C ALA A 188 -14.31 -6.94 15.23
N HIS A 189 -13.09 -7.34 14.84
CA HIS A 189 -11.86 -6.79 15.40
C HIS A 189 -11.55 -5.38 14.90
N VAL A 190 -11.95 -5.04 13.67
CA VAL A 190 -11.87 -3.67 13.16
C VAL A 190 -12.79 -2.78 13.99
N GLU A 191 -14.03 -3.18 14.25
CA GLU A 191 -14.98 -2.42 15.07
C GLU A 191 -14.44 -2.15 16.47
N GLU A 192 -13.94 -3.20 17.15
CA GLU A 192 -13.32 -3.07 18.47
C GLU A 192 -12.09 -2.13 18.45
N ALA A 193 -11.28 -2.18 17.40
CA ALA A 193 -10.13 -1.29 17.26
C ALA A 193 -10.59 0.17 17.07
N LEU A 194 -11.61 0.43 16.25
CA LEU A 194 -12.13 1.78 16.04
C LEU A 194 -12.68 2.38 17.36
N GLU A 195 -13.35 1.60 18.19
CA GLU A 195 -13.80 2.01 19.53
C GLU A 195 -12.62 2.38 20.46
N LYS A 196 -11.44 1.81 20.23
CA LYS A 196 -10.21 2.08 20.96
C LYS A 196 -9.36 3.20 20.34
N GLY A 197 -9.95 4.02 19.47
CA GLY A 197 -9.32 5.21 18.89
C GLY A 197 -8.45 4.93 17.66
N TRP A 198 -8.47 3.71 17.12
CA TRP A 198 -7.86 3.44 15.82
C TRP A 198 -8.69 4.08 14.69
N LYS A 199 -8.05 4.34 13.56
CA LYS A 199 -8.70 4.85 12.34
C LYS A 199 -8.38 3.95 11.17
N LEU A 200 -9.40 3.56 10.40
CA LEU A 200 -9.22 2.83 9.16
C LEU A 200 -8.62 3.76 8.10
N MET A 201 -7.34 3.57 7.80
CA MET A 201 -6.61 4.40 6.84
C MET A 201 -6.93 3.97 5.42
N TYR A 202 -6.84 2.68 5.13
CA TYR A 202 -7.24 2.12 3.85
C TYR A 202 -7.58 0.64 3.91
N HIS A 203 -8.34 0.20 2.92
CA HIS A 203 -8.53 -1.20 2.57
C HIS A 203 -7.70 -1.48 1.33
N LEU A 204 -6.98 -2.60 1.34
CA LEU A 204 -6.17 -3.10 0.25
C LEU A 204 -6.76 -4.45 -0.17
N HIS A 205 -6.90 -4.67 -1.46
CA HIS A 205 -6.97 -6.04 -1.99
C HIS A 205 -6.13 -6.12 -3.25
N ASN A 206 -5.87 -7.33 -3.68
CA ASN A 206 -5.13 -7.58 -4.90
C ASN A 206 -6.06 -8.14 -5.97
N HIS A 207 -5.71 -7.90 -7.23
CA HIS A 207 -6.30 -8.56 -8.39
C HIS A 207 -5.25 -9.41 -9.09
N TYR A 208 -5.67 -10.56 -9.60
CA TYR A 208 -4.90 -11.37 -10.53
C TYR A 208 -5.75 -11.72 -11.74
N GLU A 209 -5.08 -12.11 -12.83
CA GLU A 209 -5.74 -12.66 -14.00
C GLU A 209 -5.20 -14.05 -14.28
N GLU A 210 -6.05 -14.93 -14.78
CA GLU A 210 -5.63 -16.24 -15.26
C GLU A 210 -4.69 -16.10 -16.49
N PRO A 211 -3.88 -17.13 -16.80
CA PRO A 211 -3.00 -17.13 -17.98
C PRO A 211 -3.71 -16.73 -19.29
N SER A 212 -4.96 -17.17 -19.47
CA SER A 212 -5.76 -16.84 -20.66
C SER A 212 -6.08 -15.35 -20.82
N ASN A 213 -5.96 -14.58 -19.73
CA ASN A 213 -6.24 -13.15 -19.66
C ASN A 213 -4.96 -12.32 -19.51
N GLY A 214 -3.78 -12.92 -19.67
CA GLY A 214 -2.49 -12.21 -19.68
C GLY A 214 -1.82 -12.05 -18.32
N TYR A 215 -2.16 -12.88 -17.33
CA TYR A 215 -1.53 -13.02 -16.00
C TYR A 215 -1.68 -11.83 -15.03
N ILE A 216 -1.73 -10.60 -15.53
CA ILE A 216 -1.67 -9.37 -14.72
C ILE A 216 -3.08 -8.86 -14.43
N GLY A 217 -3.42 -8.78 -13.13
CA GLY A 217 -4.66 -8.22 -12.60
C GLY A 217 -5.05 -6.87 -13.21
N ALA A 218 -6.33 -6.72 -13.58
CA ALA A 218 -6.89 -5.43 -13.97
C ALA A 218 -6.86 -4.45 -12.78
N MET A 219 -6.47 -3.20 -13.00
CA MET A 219 -6.41 -2.21 -11.91
C MET A 219 -7.79 -1.65 -11.53
N ALA A 220 -8.80 -1.83 -12.37
CA ALA A 220 -10.13 -1.26 -12.16
C ALA A 220 -10.95 -2.08 -11.15
N PRO A 221 -11.65 -1.45 -10.19
CA PRO A 221 -12.55 -2.15 -9.30
C PRO A 221 -13.72 -2.77 -10.06
N SER A 222 -14.08 -3.99 -9.68
CA SER A 222 -15.34 -4.62 -10.08
C SER A 222 -16.53 -3.90 -9.43
N LEU A 223 -17.75 -4.15 -9.92
CA LEU A 223 -18.98 -3.62 -9.28
C LEU A 223 -19.10 -4.07 -7.82
N ALA A 224 -18.64 -5.29 -7.50
CA ALA A 224 -18.65 -5.81 -6.13
C ALA A 224 -17.71 -5.02 -5.22
N ASP A 225 -16.53 -4.65 -5.73
CA ASP A 225 -15.56 -3.82 -5.00
C ASP A 225 -16.12 -2.44 -4.72
N VAL A 226 -16.71 -1.79 -5.74
CA VAL A 226 -17.33 -0.48 -5.57
C VAL A 226 -18.41 -0.49 -4.48
N HIS A 227 -19.31 -1.49 -4.51
CA HIS A 227 -20.30 -1.65 -3.46
C HIS A 227 -19.67 -1.88 -2.09
N TYR A 228 -18.63 -2.71 -2.03
CA TYR A 228 -17.95 -3.00 -0.78
C TYR A 228 -17.26 -1.77 -0.20
N PHE A 229 -16.55 -1.00 -1.02
CA PHE A 229 -15.90 0.25 -0.64
C PHE A 229 -16.91 1.27 -0.09
N LYS A 230 -18.08 1.43 -0.74
CA LYS A 230 -19.17 2.29 -0.23
C LYS A 230 -19.68 1.83 1.14
N VAL A 231 -19.79 0.52 1.38
CA VAL A 231 -20.12 -0.04 2.70
C VAL A 231 -19.04 0.29 3.73
N LEU A 232 -17.75 0.15 3.38
CA LEU A 232 -16.65 0.46 4.29
C LEU A 232 -16.57 1.95 4.66
N VAL A 233 -16.87 2.86 3.72
CA VAL A 233 -17.01 4.29 4.02
C VAL A 233 -18.14 4.52 5.03
N LYS A 234 -19.33 4.00 4.73
CA LYS A 234 -20.51 4.21 5.57
C LYS A 234 -20.35 3.63 6.98
N ARG A 235 -19.71 2.46 7.11
CA ARG A 235 -19.61 1.73 8.39
C ARG A 235 -18.37 2.11 9.19
N PHE A 236 -17.24 2.39 8.54
CA PHE A 236 -15.94 2.53 9.20
C PHE A 236 -15.20 3.84 8.88
N GLY A 237 -15.77 4.70 8.04
CA GLY A 237 -15.10 5.94 7.64
C GLY A 237 -13.84 5.71 6.82
N LEU A 238 -13.83 4.67 5.96
CA LEU A 238 -12.73 4.37 5.04
C LEU A 238 -12.29 5.63 4.28
N GLN A 239 -10.98 5.92 4.25
CA GLN A 239 -10.46 7.12 3.58
C GLN A 239 -10.09 6.88 2.11
N LYS A 240 -9.62 5.68 1.78
CA LYS A 240 -9.27 5.26 0.43
C LYS A 240 -9.26 3.74 0.30
N ALA A 241 -9.50 3.24 -0.90
CA ALA A 241 -9.34 1.83 -1.26
C ALA A 241 -8.12 1.69 -2.18
N LEU A 242 -7.38 0.59 -2.03
CA LEU A 242 -6.22 0.28 -2.82
C LEU A 242 -6.44 -1.05 -3.53
N ILE A 243 -6.08 -1.11 -4.81
CA ILE A 243 -6.10 -2.32 -5.62
C ILE A 243 -4.70 -2.50 -6.18
N THR A 244 -4.07 -3.63 -5.92
CA THR A 244 -2.73 -3.94 -6.45
C THR A 244 -2.76 -5.18 -7.34
N ASN A 245 -1.94 -5.21 -8.38
CA ASN A 245 -1.72 -6.40 -9.20
C ASN A 245 -0.33 -7.02 -8.99
N GLY A 246 0.38 -6.56 -7.95
CA GLY A 246 1.76 -6.96 -7.67
C GLY A 246 2.83 -6.11 -8.36
N PHE A 247 2.49 -5.33 -9.38
CA PHE A 247 3.41 -4.43 -10.08
C PHE A 247 3.11 -2.95 -9.86
N THR A 248 1.83 -2.59 -9.75
CA THR A 248 1.35 -1.26 -9.42
C THR A 248 0.18 -1.34 -8.44
N THR A 249 -0.18 -0.18 -7.88
CA THR A 249 -1.33 0.00 -7.00
C THR A 249 -2.16 1.18 -7.50
N LEU A 250 -3.46 0.93 -7.70
CA LEU A 250 -4.47 1.97 -7.84
C LEU A 250 -4.82 2.45 -6.45
N VAL A 251 -4.69 3.74 -6.23
CA VAL A 251 -5.14 4.42 -5.02
C VAL A 251 -6.42 5.17 -5.36
N LEU A 252 -7.52 4.79 -4.72
CA LEU A 252 -8.83 5.39 -4.96
C LEU A 252 -9.33 6.10 -3.69
N PRO A 253 -9.34 7.44 -3.65
CA PRO A 253 -9.87 8.20 -2.52
C PRO A 253 -11.38 7.95 -2.34
N ALA A 254 -11.84 7.88 -1.09
CA ALA A 254 -13.26 7.65 -0.78
C ALA A 254 -14.19 8.73 -1.35
N ALA A 255 -13.70 9.97 -1.49
CA ALA A 255 -14.44 11.07 -2.10
C ALA A 255 -14.79 10.83 -3.58
N GLU A 256 -14.20 9.82 -4.22
CA GLU A 256 -14.41 9.50 -5.62
C GLU A 256 -15.29 8.27 -5.85
N PHE A 257 -15.69 7.56 -4.78
CA PHE A 257 -16.45 6.31 -4.93
C PHE A 257 -17.83 6.50 -5.57
N ASP A 258 -18.41 7.70 -5.49
CA ASP A 258 -19.68 8.01 -6.13
C ASP A 258 -19.56 8.29 -7.63
N LYS A 259 -18.33 8.49 -8.15
CA LYS A 259 -18.05 8.63 -9.58
C LYS A 259 -17.95 7.26 -10.29
N LEU A 260 -17.67 6.20 -9.54
CA LEU A 260 -17.57 4.84 -10.07
C LEU A 260 -18.94 4.32 -10.49
N ASN A 261 -18.96 3.57 -11.60
CA ASN A 261 -20.14 2.77 -11.94
C ASN A 261 -20.35 1.66 -10.90
N SER A 262 -21.59 1.49 -10.47
CA SER A 262 -22.05 0.48 -9.53
C SER A 262 -23.33 -0.24 -10.00
N HIS A 263 -23.67 -0.16 -11.30
CA HIS A 263 -24.86 -0.75 -11.91
C HIS A 263 -24.54 -1.41 -13.25
#